data_AF-A0A3A9UY99-F1
#
_entry.id   AF-A0A3A9UY99-F1
#
_cell.length_a   1.000
_cell.length_b   1.000
_cell.length_c   1.000
_cell.angle_alpha   90.00
_cell.angle_beta   90.00
_cell.angle_gamma   90.00
#
_symmetry.space_group_name_H-M   'P 1'
#
loop_
_entity.id
_entity.type
_entity.pdbx_description
1 polymer ?
#
loop_
_entity_poly.entity_id
_entity_poly.type
_entity_poly.pdbx_seq_one_letter_code
_entity_poly.pdbx_strand_id
1 'polypeptide(L)'
;MKNLILLLITLASLSCKAQSPVYGISERVKLSPNSYNKDIDNDLNKFEGTWVYQNGTTSFTIVFQKLVQYFNGDWYEDKLIGSYKYIENGTELVNYLPSFSTSKFTIDGNTVKVKESLPIICNDCSLNERRIELYFQDTERSYLSSKIIIRYVNDNGVDKIQAHLYGFGPYIPPSDDAPDSIRVPYGDYVLIKQ
;
A
#
# COMPACT_ATOMS: atom_id res chain seq x y z
N MET A 1 3.16 42.58 39.24
CA MET A 1 2.56 42.20 37.93
C MET A 1 3.61 41.73 36.91
N LYS A 2 4.70 42.49 36.65
CA LYS A 2 5.78 42.05 35.75
C LYS A 2 6.39 40.67 36.09
N ASN A 3 6.62 40.39 37.38
CA ASN A 3 7.20 39.10 37.81
C ASN A 3 6.21 37.93 37.68
N LEU A 4 4.89 38.19 37.73
CA LEU A 4 3.86 37.16 37.56
C LEU A 4 3.69 36.79 36.08
N ILE A 5 3.80 37.78 35.19
CA ILE A 5 3.80 37.58 33.73
C ILE A 5 5.03 36.77 33.31
N LEU A 6 6.20 37.08 33.89
CA LEU A 6 7.44 36.35 33.61
C LEU A 6 7.37 34.88 34.06
N LEU A 7 6.71 34.61 35.19
CA LEU A 7 6.46 33.26 35.70
C LEU A 7 5.47 32.47 34.82
N LEU A 8 4.43 33.12 34.30
CA LEU A 8 3.49 32.47 33.38
C LEU A 8 4.17 32.05 32.07
N ILE A 9 5.07 32.90 31.54
CA ILE A 9 5.81 32.62 30.30
C ILE A 9 6.79 31.46 30.51
N THR A 10 7.45 31.36 31.66
CA THR A 10 8.35 30.24 31.96
C THR A 10 7.59 28.93 32.18
N LEU A 11 6.43 28.93 32.85
CA LEU A 11 5.61 27.71 32.97
C LEU A 11 5.03 27.24 31.62
N ALA A 12 4.68 28.16 30.71
CA ALA A 12 4.24 27.80 29.36
C ALA A 12 5.37 27.15 28.55
N SER A 13 6.62 27.60 28.71
CA SER A 13 7.78 27.00 28.02
C SER A 13 8.15 25.58 28.49
N LEU A 14 7.73 25.18 29.70
CA LEU A 14 7.92 23.81 30.22
C LEU A 14 6.88 22.83 29.65
N SER A 15 5.81 23.33 29.03
CA SER A 15 4.82 22.50 28.32
C SER A 15 5.23 22.19 26.88
N CYS A 16 6.53 22.03 26.63
CA CYS A 16 7.04 21.53 25.36
C CYS A 16 6.55 20.08 25.19
N LYS A 17 5.39 19.91 24.54
CA LYS A 17 5.00 18.64 23.94
C LYS A 17 6.10 18.33 22.92
N ALA A 18 7.04 17.46 23.28
CA ALA A 18 7.99 16.93 22.32
C ALA A 18 7.18 16.36 21.15
N GLN A 19 7.31 16.96 19.97
CA GLN A 19 6.63 16.46 18.78
C GLN A 19 7.18 15.05 18.50
N SER A 20 6.28 14.09 18.28
CA SER A 20 6.69 12.76 17.83
C SER A 20 7.55 12.90 16.57
N PRO A 21 8.69 12.17 16.46
CA PRO A 21 9.51 12.20 15.26
C PRO A 21 8.68 11.87 14.02
N VAL A 22 8.92 12.58 12.92
CA VAL A 22 8.29 12.34 11.62
C VAL A 22 9.38 11.89 10.66
N TYR A 23 9.13 10.78 9.97
CA TYR A 23 10.00 10.19 8.95
C TYR A 23 9.20 10.04 7.66
N GLY A 24 9.82 10.23 6.50
CA GLY A 24 9.21 9.95 5.20
C GLY A 24 9.16 8.46 4.88
N ILE A 25 8.09 7.98 4.23
CA ILE A 25 7.95 6.56 3.81
C ILE A 25 9.05 6.09 2.83
N SER A 26 9.77 7.02 2.20
CA SER A 26 10.90 6.75 1.31
C SER A 26 12.25 6.69 2.06
N GLU A 27 12.29 7.09 3.32
CA GLU A 27 13.51 7.09 4.13
C GLU A 27 13.87 5.68 4.61
N ARG A 28 15.14 5.32 4.45
CA ARG A 28 15.68 4.02 4.91
C ARG A 28 16.18 4.14 6.35
N VAL A 29 15.27 4.43 7.27
CA VAL A 29 15.57 4.63 8.69
C VAL A 29 14.84 3.62 9.56
N LYS A 30 15.42 3.30 10.72
CA LYS A 30 14.71 2.53 11.75
C LYS A 30 13.73 3.47 12.47
N LEU A 31 12.44 3.17 12.35
CA LEU A 31 11.39 3.94 13.01
C LEU A 31 11.44 3.74 14.54
N SER A 32 11.26 4.83 15.28
CA SER A 32 11.12 4.81 16.74
C SER A 32 9.67 4.58 17.14
N PRO A 33 9.39 3.94 18.30
CA PRO A 33 8.01 3.80 18.80
C PRO A 33 7.29 5.16 18.89
N ASN A 34 5.99 5.17 18.58
CA ASN A 34 5.12 6.35 18.54
C ASN A 34 5.57 7.49 17.60
N SER A 35 6.49 7.21 16.67
CA SER A 35 6.80 8.14 15.56
C SER A 35 5.71 8.11 14.49
N TYR A 36 5.89 8.95 13.47
CA TYR A 36 5.00 9.02 12.32
C TYR A 36 5.78 8.82 11.01
N ASN A 37 5.53 7.69 10.35
CA ASN A 37 6.01 7.39 9.01
C ASN A 37 5.05 7.97 7.95
N LYS A 38 5.35 9.19 7.48
CA LYS A 38 4.46 10.03 6.70
C LYS A 38 4.77 9.96 5.20
N ASP A 39 3.73 10.02 4.38
CA ASP A 39 3.87 10.20 2.93
C ASP A 39 4.13 11.67 2.59
N ILE A 40 5.36 12.12 2.84
CA ILE A 40 5.77 13.53 2.68
C ILE A 40 5.71 13.97 1.21
N ASP A 41 6.08 13.08 0.29
CA ASP A 41 6.19 13.36 -1.15
C ASP A 41 4.91 13.07 -1.93
N ASN A 42 3.81 12.72 -1.25
CA ASN A 42 2.51 12.35 -1.84
C ASN A 42 2.60 11.20 -2.86
N ASP A 43 3.48 10.23 -2.61
CA ASP A 43 3.65 9.07 -3.48
C ASP A 43 2.40 8.20 -3.55
N LEU A 44 1.56 8.23 -2.51
CA LEU A 44 0.38 7.36 -2.40
C LEU A 44 -0.87 7.96 -3.05
N ASN A 45 -1.03 9.30 -3.05
CA ASN A 45 -2.27 9.97 -3.45
C ASN A 45 -2.68 9.65 -4.90
N LYS A 46 -1.70 9.48 -5.80
CA LYS A 46 -1.94 9.19 -7.23
C LYS A 46 -2.65 7.86 -7.48
N PHE A 47 -2.64 6.96 -6.50
CA PHE A 47 -3.25 5.63 -6.62
C PHE A 47 -4.70 5.59 -6.12
N GLU A 48 -5.19 6.62 -5.43
CA GLU A 48 -6.56 6.62 -4.91
C GLU A 48 -7.59 6.55 -6.04
N GLY A 49 -8.60 5.69 -5.85
CA GLY A 49 -9.69 5.48 -6.80
C GLY A 49 -9.88 4.01 -7.21
N THR A 50 -10.73 3.82 -8.23
CA THR A 50 -11.06 2.50 -8.79
C THR A 50 -10.28 2.27 -10.07
N TRP A 51 -9.66 1.10 -10.17
CA TRP A 51 -8.79 0.70 -11.28
C TRP A 51 -9.24 -0.63 -11.82
N VAL A 52 -9.35 -0.74 -13.14
CA VAL A 52 -9.85 -1.95 -13.80
C VAL A 52 -8.88 -2.41 -14.88
N TYR A 53 -8.40 -3.64 -14.75
CA TYR A 53 -7.86 -4.40 -15.88
C TYR A 53 -8.99 -5.20 -16.53
N GLN A 54 -9.00 -5.24 -17.85
CA GLN A 54 -9.99 -5.96 -18.66
C GLN A 54 -9.29 -6.69 -19.80
N ASN A 55 -9.60 -7.98 -19.97
CA ASN A 55 -9.22 -8.76 -21.15
C ASN A 55 -10.35 -9.72 -21.50
N GLY A 56 -11.09 -9.43 -22.58
CA GLY A 56 -12.31 -10.17 -22.92
C GLY A 56 -13.35 -10.06 -21.80
N THR A 57 -13.77 -11.20 -21.25
CA THR A 57 -14.71 -11.28 -20.10
C THR A 57 -14.01 -11.44 -18.75
N THR A 58 -12.67 -11.50 -18.74
CA THR A 58 -11.86 -11.49 -17.51
C THR A 58 -11.62 -10.07 -17.06
N SER A 59 -11.83 -9.80 -15.78
CA SER A 59 -11.61 -8.48 -15.19
C SER A 59 -10.96 -8.56 -13.81
N PHE A 60 -10.12 -7.58 -13.52
CA PHE A 60 -9.49 -7.40 -12.22
C PHE A 60 -9.70 -5.96 -11.78
N THR A 61 -10.56 -5.76 -10.78
CA THR A 61 -10.89 -4.45 -10.23
C THR A 61 -10.21 -4.29 -8.89
N ILE A 62 -9.52 -3.16 -8.69
CA ILE A 62 -8.96 -2.76 -7.39
C ILE A 62 -9.50 -1.38 -7.04
N VAL A 63 -9.93 -1.20 -5.78
CA VAL A 63 -10.26 0.11 -5.24
C VAL A 63 -9.24 0.44 -4.16
N PHE A 64 -8.50 1.53 -4.35
CA PHE A 64 -7.49 2.03 -3.42
C PHE A 64 -7.97 3.27 -2.66
N GLN A 65 -7.55 3.35 -1.40
CA GLN A 65 -7.73 4.51 -0.52
C GLN A 65 -6.44 4.76 0.25
N LYS A 66 -6.10 6.03 0.50
CA LYS A 66 -5.03 6.38 1.44
C LYS A 66 -5.58 6.47 2.87
N LEU A 67 -4.92 5.78 3.79
CA LEU A 67 -5.08 6.00 5.22
C LEU A 67 -4.00 6.97 5.70
N VAL A 68 -4.41 7.92 6.52
CA VAL A 68 -3.53 8.91 7.14
C VAL A 68 -3.41 8.62 8.62
N GLN A 69 -2.18 8.62 9.15
CA GLN A 69 -1.90 8.35 10.56
C GLN A 69 -2.54 7.05 11.10
N TYR A 70 -2.46 5.96 10.34
CA TYR A 70 -2.88 4.64 10.81
C TYR A 70 -1.90 4.13 11.88
N PHE A 71 -2.40 3.74 13.06
CA PHE A 71 -1.56 3.15 14.11
C PHE A 71 -1.46 1.64 13.91
N ASN A 72 -0.24 1.14 13.69
CA ASN A 72 0.01 -0.28 13.40
C ASN A 72 0.35 -1.13 14.65
N GLY A 73 0.30 -0.52 15.84
CA GLY A 73 0.70 -1.15 17.11
C GLY A 73 2.00 -0.58 17.68
N ASP A 74 2.87 -0.03 16.83
CA ASP A 74 4.18 0.50 17.24
C ASP A 74 4.37 1.98 16.86
N TRP A 75 3.96 2.39 15.67
CA TRP A 75 4.04 3.77 15.18
C TRP A 75 2.82 4.12 14.32
N TYR A 76 2.69 5.41 13.98
CA TYR A 76 1.70 5.91 13.03
C TYR A 76 2.27 5.89 11.62
N GLU A 77 1.46 5.55 10.62
CA GLU A 77 1.90 5.57 9.23
C GLU A 77 0.82 6.08 8.27
N ASP A 78 1.25 6.76 7.22
CA ASP A 78 0.45 6.89 6.01
C ASP A 78 0.62 5.61 5.20
N LYS A 79 -0.48 5.02 4.76
CA LYS A 79 -0.44 3.81 3.94
C LYS A 79 -1.55 3.77 2.91
N LEU A 80 -1.28 3.07 1.82
CA LEU A 80 -2.30 2.74 0.85
C LEU A 80 -2.97 1.45 1.30
N ILE A 81 -4.30 1.42 1.23
CA ILE A 81 -5.10 0.21 1.41
C ILE A 81 -5.90 -0.03 0.15
N GLY A 82 -6.24 -1.27 -0.10
CA GLY A 82 -7.07 -1.66 -1.22
C GLY A 82 -7.94 -2.86 -0.94
N SER A 83 -8.98 -2.97 -1.76
CA SER A 83 -9.81 -4.15 -1.90
C SER A 83 -9.93 -4.49 -3.36
N TYR A 84 -10.24 -5.75 -3.68
CA TYR A 84 -10.26 -6.18 -5.07
C TYR A 84 -11.37 -7.18 -5.38
N LYS A 85 -11.67 -7.28 -6.67
CA LYS A 85 -12.57 -8.26 -7.26
C LYS A 85 -11.91 -8.84 -8.50
N TYR A 86 -12.01 -10.16 -8.67
CA TYR A 86 -11.50 -10.85 -9.84
C TYR A 86 -12.58 -11.74 -10.46
N ILE A 87 -12.80 -11.55 -11.76
CA ILE A 87 -13.69 -12.34 -12.60
C ILE A 87 -12.83 -13.00 -13.66
N GLU A 88 -12.91 -14.33 -13.77
CA GLU A 88 -12.25 -15.09 -14.82
C GLU A 88 -13.29 -15.63 -15.80
N ASN A 89 -13.18 -15.27 -17.08
CA ASN A 89 -14.07 -15.72 -18.14
C ASN A 89 -15.57 -15.53 -17.82
N GLY A 90 -15.93 -14.43 -17.13
CA GLY A 90 -17.30 -14.14 -16.71
C GLY A 90 -17.74 -14.78 -15.38
N THR A 91 -16.92 -15.63 -14.77
CA THR A 91 -17.18 -16.23 -13.44
C THR A 91 -16.45 -15.44 -12.36
N GLU A 92 -17.17 -14.97 -11.34
CA GLU A 92 -16.57 -14.33 -10.17
C GLU A 92 -15.83 -15.36 -9.32
N LEU A 93 -14.50 -15.22 -9.20
CA LEU A 93 -13.69 -16.11 -8.37
C LEU A 93 -13.51 -15.57 -6.95
N VAL A 94 -13.42 -14.25 -6.80
CA VAL A 94 -13.20 -13.58 -5.53
C VAL A 94 -13.69 -12.14 -5.59
N ASN A 95 -14.30 -11.68 -4.50
CA ASN A 95 -14.83 -10.33 -4.38
C ASN A 95 -14.75 -9.82 -2.94
N TYR A 96 -13.89 -8.82 -2.74
CA TYR A 96 -13.73 -8.10 -1.49
C TYR A 96 -14.18 -6.63 -1.62
N LEU A 97 -14.84 -6.25 -2.73
CA LEU A 97 -15.23 -4.86 -2.98
C LEU A 97 -16.62 -4.49 -2.43
N PRO A 98 -16.77 -3.24 -1.95
CA PRO A 98 -15.78 -2.49 -1.19
C PRO A 98 -15.75 -3.01 0.26
N SER A 99 -14.57 -3.33 0.78
CA SER A 99 -14.43 -3.74 2.18
C SER A 99 -13.20 -3.10 2.80
N PHE A 100 -13.37 -1.88 3.30
CA PHE A 100 -12.33 -1.16 4.05
C PHE A 100 -12.48 -1.40 5.56
N SER A 101 -12.69 -2.66 5.96
CA SER A 101 -12.72 -3.02 7.38
C SER A 101 -11.34 -2.78 7.99
N THR A 102 -11.28 -2.06 9.11
CA THR A 102 -10.03 -1.72 9.81
C THR A 102 -9.31 -2.92 10.40
N SER A 103 -9.97 -4.08 10.46
CA SER A 103 -9.42 -5.31 11.06
C SER A 103 -8.57 -6.14 10.11
N LYS A 104 -8.78 -6.07 8.79
CA LYS A 104 -8.01 -6.84 7.81
C LYS A 104 -8.12 -6.23 6.41
N PHE A 105 -7.03 -5.67 5.93
CA PHE A 105 -6.93 -5.19 4.55
C PHE A 105 -6.50 -6.35 3.63
N THR A 106 -7.10 -6.42 2.45
CA THR A 106 -6.73 -7.44 1.44
C THR A 106 -5.56 -6.96 0.58
N ILE A 107 -5.37 -5.64 0.48
CA ILE A 107 -4.17 -5.03 -0.08
C ILE A 107 -3.76 -3.90 0.85
N ASP A 108 -2.49 -3.83 1.26
CA ASP A 108 -2.00 -2.71 2.07
C ASP A 108 -0.48 -2.54 2.08
N GLY A 109 -0.03 -1.32 2.36
CA GLY A 109 1.38 -0.99 2.55
C GLY A 109 1.74 0.42 2.08
N ASN A 110 3.02 0.73 2.19
CA ASN A 110 3.61 2.02 1.83
C ASN A 110 5.09 1.89 1.41
N THR A 111 5.54 0.69 1.03
CA THR A 111 6.96 0.46 0.73
C THR A 111 7.31 1.09 -0.62
N VAL A 112 8.11 2.16 -0.58
CA VAL A 112 8.61 2.81 -1.80
C VAL A 112 9.75 2.01 -2.42
N LYS A 113 9.62 1.70 -3.71
CA LYS A 113 10.62 1.01 -4.54
C LYS A 113 11.11 1.93 -5.64
N VAL A 114 12.42 2.02 -5.79
CA VAL A 114 13.08 2.72 -6.90
C VAL A 114 13.55 1.72 -7.97
N LYS A 115 14.18 2.19 -9.05
CA LYS A 115 14.59 1.37 -10.20
C LYS A 115 15.30 0.07 -9.82
N GLU A 116 16.34 0.17 -9.00
CA GLU A 116 17.22 -0.94 -8.62
C GLU A 116 16.71 -1.72 -7.38
N SER A 117 15.47 -1.48 -6.95
CA SER A 117 14.91 -2.19 -5.80
C SER A 117 14.45 -3.59 -6.18
N LEU A 118 15.05 -4.59 -5.53
CA LEU A 118 14.64 -6.00 -5.62
C LEU A 118 13.25 -6.25 -4.96
N PRO A 119 12.51 -7.30 -5.37
CA PRO A 119 12.91 -8.35 -6.33
C PRO A 119 12.70 -7.98 -7.80
N ILE A 120 11.95 -6.91 -8.10
CA ILE A 120 11.56 -6.57 -9.47
C ILE A 120 12.28 -5.29 -9.89
N ILE A 121 13.35 -5.48 -10.65
CA ILE A 121 14.07 -4.38 -11.32
C ILE A 121 13.16 -3.82 -12.40
N CYS A 122 12.96 -2.49 -12.40
CA CYS A 122 12.22 -1.84 -13.47
C CYS A 122 13.17 -1.31 -14.53
N ASN A 123 13.40 -2.08 -15.60
CA ASN A 123 14.35 -1.69 -16.64
C ASN A 123 13.94 -0.39 -17.37
N ASP A 124 12.64 -0.20 -17.57
CA ASP A 124 12.05 0.94 -18.28
C ASP A 124 11.74 2.15 -17.38
N CYS A 125 12.09 2.08 -16.09
CA CYS A 125 11.90 3.19 -15.17
C CYS A 125 13.08 4.16 -15.21
N SER A 126 12.80 5.44 -14.92
CA SER A 126 13.87 6.37 -14.55
C SER A 126 14.46 6.00 -13.18
N LEU A 127 15.71 6.41 -12.89
CA LEU A 127 16.41 6.02 -11.65
C LEU A 127 15.61 6.36 -10.38
N ASN A 128 14.93 7.50 -10.38
CA ASN A 128 14.18 8.03 -9.23
C ASN A 128 12.68 7.76 -9.31
N GLU A 129 12.23 6.96 -10.28
CA GLU A 129 10.82 6.64 -10.40
C GLU A 129 10.36 5.79 -9.21
N ARG A 130 9.34 6.29 -8.51
CA ARG A 130 8.81 5.68 -7.28
C ARG A 130 7.61 4.79 -7.59
N ARG A 131 7.78 3.51 -7.29
CA ARG A 131 6.75 2.45 -7.31
C ARG A 131 6.40 2.10 -5.87
N ILE A 132 5.21 1.55 -5.64
CA ILE A 132 4.76 1.14 -4.31
C ILE A 132 4.59 -0.38 -4.27
N GLU A 133 5.28 -1.04 -3.35
CA GLU A 133 5.07 -2.46 -3.04
C GLU A 133 4.07 -2.57 -1.88
N LEU A 134 3.05 -3.40 -2.09
CA LEU A 134 1.98 -3.66 -1.14
C LEU A 134 1.87 -5.17 -0.89
N TYR A 135 1.41 -5.55 0.29
CA TYR A 135 0.94 -6.90 0.53
C TYR A 135 -0.35 -7.15 -0.25
N PHE A 136 -0.53 -8.38 -0.70
CA PHE A 136 -1.74 -8.84 -1.38
C PHE A 136 -2.19 -10.14 -0.73
N GLN A 137 -3.41 -10.16 -0.19
CA GLN A 137 -3.94 -11.29 0.56
C GLN A 137 -5.20 -11.84 -0.08
N ASP A 138 -5.18 -13.13 -0.37
CA ASP A 138 -6.39 -13.93 -0.57
C ASP A 138 -6.77 -14.54 0.79
N THR A 139 -7.87 -14.08 1.38
CA THR A 139 -8.22 -14.45 2.76
C THR A 139 -8.55 -15.93 2.92
N GLU A 140 -9.01 -16.60 1.87
CA GLU A 140 -9.28 -18.05 1.85
C GLU A 140 -8.02 -18.88 1.58
N ARG A 141 -6.95 -18.24 1.10
CA ARG A 141 -5.64 -18.86 0.84
C ARG A 141 -4.53 -18.16 1.62
N SER A 142 -4.82 -17.82 2.88
CA SER A 142 -3.92 -17.03 3.74
C SER A 142 -2.56 -17.68 4.08
N TYR A 143 -2.38 -18.97 3.78
CA TYR A 143 -1.08 -19.64 3.83
C TYR A 143 -0.16 -19.22 2.68
N LEU A 144 -0.70 -18.67 1.60
CA LEU A 144 0.07 -18.11 0.49
C LEU A 144 0.39 -16.65 0.73
N SER A 145 1.66 -16.31 0.56
CA SER A 145 2.16 -14.96 0.71
C SER A 145 2.32 -14.31 -0.66
N SER A 146 1.63 -13.19 -0.91
CA SER A 146 1.69 -12.49 -2.20
C SER A 146 1.92 -10.98 -2.01
N LYS A 147 2.52 -10.36 -3.01
CA LYS A 147 2.78 -8.93 -3.08
C LYS A 147 2.42 -8.38 -4.45
N ILE A 148 2.06 -7.12 -4.48
CA ILE A 148 1.80 -6.38 -5.71
C ILE A 148 2.67 -5.12 -5.73
N ILE A 149 3.41 -4.91 -6.81
CA ILE A 149 4.12 -3.66 -7.05
C ILE A 149 3.33 -2.86 -8.07
N ILE A 150 2.97 -1.63 -7.73
CA ILE A 150 2.21 -0.72 -8.58
C ILE A 150 3.06 0.47 -9.02
N ARG A 151 2.92 0.83 -10.29
CA ARG A 151 3.54 1.98 -10.96
C ARG A 151 2.44 2.79 -11.63
N TYR A 152 2.38 4.07 -11.31
CA TYR A 152 1.45 4.99 -11.97
C TYR A 152 2.04 5.49 -13.29
N VAL A 153 1.23 5.48 -14.35
CA VAL A 153 1.57 5.97 -15.69
C VAL A 153 0.41 6.81 -16.20
N ASN A 154 0.68 7.99 -16.76
CA ASN A 154 -0.32 8.78 -17.47
C ASN A 154 0.04 8.80 -18.96
N ASP A 155 -0.78 8.16 -19.79
CA ASP A 155 -0.61 8.11 -21.24
C ASP A 155 -1.66 9.01 -21.88
N ASN A 156 -1.26 10.23 -22.28
CA ASN A 156 -2.13 11.21 -22.94
C ASN A 156 -3.44 11.51 -22.18
N GLY A 157 -3.35 11.67 -20.86
CA GLY A 157 -4.52 11.97 -20.01
C GLY A 157 -5.28 10.73 -19.53
N VAL A 158 -4.90 9.53 -19.95
CA VAL A 158 -5.43 8.28 -19.40
C VAL A 158 -4.55 7.80 -18.25
N ASP A 159 -5.11 7.84 -17.06
CA ASP A 159 -4.48 7.32 -15.84
C ASP A 159 -4.46 5.78 -15.86
N LYS A 160 -3.26 5.22 -15.67
CA LYS A 160 -3.02 3.78 -15.62
C LYS A 160 -2.18 3.39 -14.39
N ILE A 161 -2.43 2.18 -13.91
CA ILE A 161 -1.52 1.45 -13.04
C ILE A 161 -0.94 0.29 -13.83
N GLN A 162 0.38 0.24 -13.96
CA GLN A 162 1.11 -0.99 -14.28
C GLN A 162 1.37 -1.72 -12.95
N ALA A 163 0.72 -2.86 -12.76
CA ALA A 163 0.84 -3.69 -11.58
C ALA A 163 1.52 -5.02 -11.91
N HIS A 164 2.39 -5.48 -11.03
CA HIS A 164 2.97 -6.82 -11.08
C HIS A 164 2.64 -7.57 -9.79
N LEU A 165 1.86 -8.64 -9.89
CA LEU A 165 1.41 -9.49 -8.79
C LEU A 165 2.23 -10.78 -8.76
N TYR A 166 2.83 -11.11 -7.61
CA TYR A 166 3.73 -12.25 -7.48
C TYR A 166 3.63 -12.90 -6.09
N GLY A 167 3.90 -14.20 -6.03
CA GLY A 167 4.08 -14.94 -4.78
C GLY A 167 5.44 -14.64 -4.16
N PHE A 168 5.53 -14.60 -2.83
CA PHE A 168 6.80 -14.40 -2.13
C PHE A 168 6.92 -15.34 -0.94
N GLY A 169 8.15 -15.82 -0.71
CA GLY A 169 8.48 -16.65 0.44
C GLY A 169 7.96 -18.09 0.36
N PRO A 170 8.39 -18.95 1.30
CA PRO A 170 7.88 -20.31 1.43
C PRO A 170 6.47 -20.30 2.04
N TYR A 171 5.70 -21.35 1.76
CA TYR A 171 4.41 -21.62 2.41
C TYR A 171 4.33 -23.08 2.86
N ILE A 172 3.44 -23.33 3.82
CA ILE A 172 3.08 -24.69 4.26
C ILE A 172 1.61 -24.89 3.91
N PRO A 173 1.28 -25.77 2.94
CA PRO A 173 -0.11 -26.02 2.58
C PRO A 173 -0.84 -26.68 3.77
N PRO A 174 -2.12 -26.33 4.00
CA PRO A 174 -2.91 -26.93 5.08
C PRO A 174 -3.32 -28.39 4.81
N SER A 175 -3.27 -28.84 3.56
CA SER A 175 -3.59 -30.19 3.10
C SER A 175 -2.92 -30.48 1.75
N ASP A 176 -2.82 -31.74 1.36
CA ASP A 176 -2.22 -32.15 0.07
C ASP A 176 -2.97 -31.58 -1.15
N ASP A 177 -4.29 -31.39 -1.04
CA ASP A 177 -5.14 -30.83 -2.10
C ASP A 177 -5.25 -29.28 -2.05
N ALA A 178 -4.48 -28.62 -1.19
CA ALA A 178 -4.56 -27.16 -1.07
C ALA A 178 -3.99 -26.47 -2.32
N PRO A 179 -4.66 -25.43 -2.87
CA PRO A 179 -4.13 -24.65 -3.98
C PRO A 179 -2.73 -24.08 -3.72
N ASP A 180 -1.88 -24.07 -4.74
CA ASP A 180 -0.51 -23.54 -4.68
C ASP A 180 -0.40 -22.04 -5.06
N SER A 181 -1.51 -21.46 -5.49
CA SER A 181 -1.62 -20.11 -6.02
C SER A 181 -2.86 -19.41 -5.46
N ILE A 182 -2.88 -18.08 -5.46
CA ILE A 182 -4.06 -17.29 -5.09
C ILE A 182 -5.10 -17.26 -6.23
N ARG A 183 -6.34 -16.83 -5.97
CA ARG A 183 -7.40 -16.81 -7.00
C ARG A 183 -7.19 -15.80 -8.12
N VAL A 184 -6.32 -14.82 -7.90
CA VAL A 184 -5.88 -13.88 -8.94
C VAL A 184 -4.55 -14.38 -9.48
N PRO A 185 -4.43 -14.75 -10.76
CA PRO A 185 -3.17 -15.26 -11.31
C PRO A 185 -2.00 -14.30 -11.07
N TYR A 186 -0.80 -14.85 -10.88
CA TYR A 186 0.40 -14.02 -10.85
C TYR A 186 0.73 -13.49 -12.24
N GLY A 187 1.22 -12.26 -12.32
CA GLY A 187 1.60 -11.64 -13.59
C GLY A 187 1.40 -10.13 -13.62
N ASP A 188 1.47 -9.60 -14.84
CA ASP A 188 1.37 -8.18 -15.13
C ASP A 188 -0.06 -7.77 -15.49
N TYR A 189 -0.50 -6.66 -14.92
CA TYR A 189 -1.82 -6.08 -15.13
C TYR A 189 -1.68 -4.60 -15.45
N VAL A 190 -2.29 -4.16 -16.56
CA VAL A 190 -2.44 -2.73 -16.86
C VAL A 190 -3.87 -2.34 -16.50
N LEU A 191 -4.04 -1.69 -15.36
CA LEU A 191 -5.34 -1.22 -14.88
C LEU A 191 -5.57 0.22 -15.31
N ILE A 192 -6.78 0.53 -15.74
CA ILE A 192 -7.20 1.88 -16.15
C ILE A 192 -8.12 2.46 -15.08
N LYS A 193 -7.90 3.73 -14.73
CA LYS A 193 -8.76 4.45 -13.77
C LYS A 193 -10.19 4.58 -14.32
N GLN A 194 -11.19 4.38 -13.45
CA GLN A 194 -12.62 4.54 -13.78
C GLN A 194 -13.14 5.92 -13.34
#